data_AF-A0A831XQG6-F1
#
_entry.id   AF-A0A831XQG6-F1
#
_cell.length_a   1.000
_cell.length_b   1.000
_cell.length_c   1.000
_cell.angle_alpha   90.00
_cell.angle_beta   90.00
_cell.angle_gamma   90.00
#
_symmetry.space_group_name_H-M   'P 1'
#
loop_
_entity.id
_entity.type
_entity.pdbx_description
1 polymer ?
#
loop_
_entity_poly.entity_id
_entity_poly.type
_entity_poly.pdbx_seq_one_letter_code
_entity_poly.pdbx_strand_id
1 'polypeptide(L)'
;MDREAYRRLRRFMEKRGFPRFFVARPENFAWLLGGENTLGMGEGVAYLEVGEEVVLHTSAIEHPRMVEEEAPGLPVRVYPWYAFPPPPSPSDLEHDLTPLRLVLSREAQEAFSHLGREAAMAVGEVVRSARPEWTEYALAGALAEALWGRGLRPLLLLVAGE
;
A
#
# COMPACT_ATOMS: atom_id res chain seq x y z
N MET A 1 7.23 -5.15 7.04
CA MET A 1 6.04 -5.78 7.66
C MET A 1 5.75 -5.16 9.02
N ASP A 2 4.53 -4.65 9.21
CA ASP A 2 4.05 -4.12 10.48
C ASP A 2 3.75 -5.27 11.46
N ARG A 3 4.38 -5.23 12.65
CA ARG A 3 4.32 -6.30 13.65
C ARG A 3 2.95 -6.39 14.33
N GLU A 4 2.25 -5.28 14.52
CA GLU A 4 0.91 -5.28 15.13
C GLU A 4 -0.13 -5.75 14.11
N ALA A 5 -0.03 -5.31 12.85
CA ALA A 5 -0.86 -5.79 11.75
C ALA A 5 -0.75 -7.32 11.62
N TYR A 6 0.48 -7.83 11.56
CA TYR A 6 0.73 -9.28 11.51
C TYR A 6 0.13 -10.01 12.72
N ARG A 7 0.34 -9.52 13.94
CA ARG A 7 -0.25 -10.12 15.15
C ARG A 7 -1.78 -10.13 15.13
N ARG A 8 -2.43 -9.10 14.60
CA ARG A 8 -3.89 -9.06 14.47
C ARG A 8 -4.41 -10.08 13.45
N LEU A 9 -3.75 -10.20 12.31
CA LEU A 9 -4.09 -11.21 11.31
C LEU A 9 -3.92 -12.63 11.87
N ARG A 10 -2.81 -12.90 12.59
CA ARG A 10 -2.59 -14.20 13.25
C ARG A 10 -3.70 -14.54 14.25
N ARG A 11 -4.09 -13.61 15.12
CA ARG A 11 -5.22 -13.82 16.05
C ARG A 11 -6.54 -14.06 15.33
N PHE A 12 -6.77 -13.39 14.19
CA PHE A 12 -7.94 -13.63 13.36
C PHE A 12 -7.93 -15.05 12.78
N MET A 13 -6.79 -15.50 12.23
CA MET A 13 -6.62 -16.85 11.70
C MET A 13 -6.83 -17.92 12.78
N GLU A 14 -6.24 -17.75 13.97
CA GLU A 14 -6.40 -18.66 15.11
C GLU A 14 -7.87 -18.82 15.52
N LYS A 15 -8.59 -17.70 15.67
CA LYS A 15 -10.02 -17.72 16.03
C LYS A 15 -10.90 -18.43 15.01
N ARG A 16 -10.48 -18.44 13.74
CA ARG A 16 -11.20 -19.09 12.64
C ARG A 16 -10.71 -20.50 12.34
N GLY A 17 -9.64 -20.96 12.99
CA GLY A 17 -9.03 -22.26 12.71
C GLY A 17 -8.34 -22.34 11.35
N PHE A 18 -7.81 -21.22 10.84
CA PHE A 18 -7.15 -21.15 9.54
C PHE A 18 -5.64 -21.42 9.69
N PRO A 19 -5.11 -22.56 9.21
CA PRO A 19 -3.67 -22.84 9.27
C PRO A 19 -2.88 -21.99 8.28
N ARG A 20 -3.54 -21.57 7.18
CA ARG A 20 -3.02 -20.67 6.15
C ARG A 20 -4.11 -19.69 5.75
N PHE A 21 -3.69 -18.50 5.32
CA PHE A 21 -4.58 -17.45 4.85
C PHE A 21 -3.92 -16.63 3.75
N PHE A 22 -4.65 -16.26 2.71
CA PHE A 22 -4.11 -15.52 1.58
C PHE A 22 -4.55 -14.06 1.59
N VAL A 23 -3.61 -13.15 1.37
CA VAL A 23 -3.85 -11.68 1.35
C VAL A 23 -3.56 -11.16 -0.04
N ALA A 24 -4.62 -10.83 -0.79
CA ALA A 24 -4.55 -10.39 -2.17
C ALA A 24 -5.07 -8.95 -2.38
N ARG A 25 -5.95 -8.44 -1.52
CA ARG A 25 -6.48 -7.08 -1.69
C ARG A 25 -5.40 -6.04 -1.44
N PRO A 26 -5.28 -5.00 -2.29
CA PRO A 26 -4.19 -4.02 -2.18
C PRO A 26 -4.13 -3.31 -0.83
N GLU A 27 -5.28 -2.95 -0.27
CA GLU A 27 -5.39 -2.28 1.01
C GLU A 27 -4.97 -3.16 2.20
N ASN A 28 -5.06 -4.49 2.06
CA ASN A 28 -4.63 -5.43 3.10
C ASN A 28 -3.15 -5.80 2.93
N PHE A 29 -2.67 -5.92 1.69
CA PHE A 29 -1.27 -6.09 1.38
C PHE A 29 -0.45 -4.90 1.91
N ALA A 30 -0.85 -3.67 1.57
CA ALA A 30 -0.22 -2.45 2.05
C ALA A 30 -0.30 -2.30 3.58
N TRP A 31 -1.43 -2.65 4.18
CA TRP A 31 -1.55 -2.64 5.65
C TRP A 31 -0.57 -3.59 6.34
N LEU A 32 -0.30 -4.76 5.74
CA LEU A 32 0.58 -5.75 6.34
C LEU A 32 2.06 -5.45 6.08
N LEU A 33 2.42 -5.11 4.84
CA LEU A 33 3.81 -4.97 4.42
C LEU A 33 4.31 -3.53 4.29
N GLY A 34 3.41 -2.59 3.98
CA GLY A 34 3.72 -1.22 3.61
C GLY A 34 3.91 -0.99 2.11
N GLY A 35 3.99 -2.05 1.31
CA GLY A 35 4.17 -2.00 -0.15
C GLY A 35 2.89 -2.17 -0.95
N GLU A 36 3.03 -2.26 -2.27
CA GLU A 36 1.98 -2.31 -3.27
C GLU A 36 2.07 -3.56 -4.14
N ASN A 37 0.99 -4.33 -4.19
CA ASN A 37 0.87 -5.53 -5.02
C ASN A 37 0.09 -5.30 -6.32
N THR A 38 -0.04 -4.05 -6.77
CA THR A 38 -0.80 -3.70 -7.97
C THR A 38 0.06 -3.05 -9.04
N LEU A 39 -0.31 -3.27 -10.30
CA LEU A 39 0.18 -2.50 -11.45
C LEU A 39 -0.91 -1.59 -12.02
N GLY A 40 -0.49 -0.47 -12.60
CA GLY A 40 -1.35 0.43 -13.37
C GLY A 40 -2.60 0.85 -12.60
N MET A 41 -3.78 0.55 -13.16
CA MET A 41 -5.08 0.91 -12.57
C MET A 41 -5.58 -0.07 -11.49
N GLY A 42 -4.69 -0.78 -10.82
CA GLY A 42 -5.04 -1.65 -9.69
C GLY A 42 -5.10 -3.14 -10.00
N GLU A 43 -4.45 -3.60 -11.07
CA GLU A 43 -4.36 -5.02 -11.39
C GLU A 43 -3.47 -5.73 -10.36
N GLY A 44 -4.01 -6.71 -9.63
CA GLY A 44 -3.26 -7.46 -8.62
C GLY A 44 -2.23 -8.38 -9.24
N VAL A 45 -0.96 -8.13 -8.93
CA VAL A 45 0.18 -8.90 -9.48
C VAL A 45 0.91 -9.76 -8.47
N ALA A 46 0.54 -9.64 -7.20
CA ALA A 46 1.06 -10.47 -6.14
C ALA A 46 0.03 -10.69 -5.02
N TYR A 47 0.21 -11.77 -4.25
CA TYR A 47 -0.50 -11.99 -3.00
C TYR A 47 0.41 -12.66 -1.98
N LEU A 48 0.03 -12.62 -0.71
CA LEU A 48 0.78 -13.24 0.38
C LEU A 48 0.11 -14.54 0.81
N GLU A 49 0.89 -15.60 1.00
CA GLU A 49 0.50 -16.79 1.76
C GLU A 49 1.00 -16.61 3.20
N VAL A 50 0.07 -16.43 4.15
CA VAL A 50 0.37 -16.31 5.58
C VAL A 50 0.12 -17.67 6.23
N GLY A 51 1.20 -18.36 6.61
CA GLY A 51 1.18 -19.69 7.24
C GLY A 51 2.15 -19.77 8.42
N GLU A 52 3.01 -20.78 8.44
CA GLU A 52 4.15 -20.86 9.38
C GLU A 52 5.16 -19.74 9.10
N GLU A 53 5.39 -19.47 7.82
CA GLU A 53 6.11 -18.30 7.31
C GLU A 53 5.17 -17.45 6.44
N VAL A 54 5.63 -16.26 6.04
CA VAL A 54 4.91 -15.40 5.07
C VAL A 54 5.63 -15.51 3.74
N VAL A 55 4.95 -16.04 2.73
CA VAL A 55 5.52 -16.23 1.38
C VAL A 55 4.82 -15.28 0.41
N LEU A 56 5.61 -14.58 -0.41
CA LEU A 56 5.11 -13.77 -1.50
C LEU A 56 4.89 -14.62 -2.75
N HIS A 57 3.74 -14.49 -3.39
CA HIS A 57 3.45 -15.11 -4.68
C HIS A 57 3.36 -14.00 -5.72
N THR A 58 4.15 -14.09 -6.79
CA THR A 58 4.16 -13.07 -7.86
C THR A 58 4.55 -13.68 -9.22
N SER A 59 4.35 -12.91 -10.29
CA SER A 59 4.80 -13.29 -11.63
C SER A 59 6.30 -13.05 -11.84
N ALA A 60 6.90 -13.73 -12.81
CA ALA A 60 8.32 -13.58 -13.16
C ALA A 60 8.70 -12.16 -13.62
N ILE A 61 7.75 -11.44 -14.21
CA ILE A 61 7.98 -10.06 -14.69
C ILE A 61 7.92 -9.04 -13.55
N GLU A 62 7.15 -9.34 -12.48
CA GLU A 62 7.02 -8.47 -11.31
C GLU A 62 7.99 -8.83 -10.17
N HIS A 63 8.58 -10.02 -10.23
CA HIS A 63 9.45 -10.54 -9.18
C HIS A 63 10.53 -9.54 -8.72
N PRO A 64 11.31 -8.87 -9.61
CA PRO A 64 12.34 -7.94 -9.18
C PRO A 64 11.79 -6.79 -8.33
N ARG A 65 10.76 -6.08 -8.82
CA ARG A 65 10.11 -4.98 -8.09
C ARG A 65 9.57 -5.46 -6.75
N MET A 66 8.91 -6.62 -6.75
CA MET A 66 8.30 -7.16 -5.54
C MET A 66 9.32 -7.49 -4.45
N VAL A 67 10.52 -7.96 -4.78
CA VAL A 67 11.55 -8.29 -3.76
C VAL A 67 12.42 -7.10 -3.38
N GLU A 68 12.63 -6.15 -4.29
CA GLU A 68 13.49 -5.00 -4.03
C GLU A 68 12.72 -3.87 -3.32
N GLU A 69 11.45 -3.65 -3.71
CA GLU A 69 10.69 -2.47 -3.29
C GLU A 69 9.56 -2.83 -2.32
N GLU A 70 8.75 -3.85 -2.63
CA GLU A 70 7.43 -4.00 -1.98
C GLU A 70 7.40 -5.00 -0.81
N ALA A 71 8.20 -6.06 -0.89
CA ALA A 71 8.25 -7.13 0.08
C ALA A 71 9.68 -7.64 0.35
N PRO A 72 10.65 -6.74 0.64
CA PRO A 72 12.04 -7.14 0.84
C PRO A 72 12.19 -8.13 2.00
N GLY A 73 12.94 -9.20 1.74
CA GLY A 73 13.28 -10.22 2.74
C GLY A 73 12.25 -11.33 2.93
N LEU A 74 11.12 -11.34 2.20
CA LEU A 74 10.19 -12.47 2.20
C LEU A 74 10.64 -13.57 1.23
N PRO A 75 10.46 -14.87 1.59
CA PRO A 75 10.49 -15.96 0.63
C PRO A 75 9.50 -15.72 -0.51
N VAL A 76 9.88 -16.05 -1.75
CA VAL A 76 9.05 -15.78 -2.93
C VAL A 76 8.82 -17.03 -3.76
N ARG A 77 7.57 -17.23 -4.18
CA ARG A 77 7.18 -18.17 -5.24
C ARG A 77 6.87 -17.39 -6.51
N VAL A 78 7.62 -17.72 -7.56
CA VAL A 78 7.57 -17.03 -8.86
C VAL A 78 6.84 -17.91 -9.88
N TYR A 79 5.92 -17.30 -10.61
CA TYR A 79 5.12 -17.97 -11.64
C TYR A 79 5.33 -17.33 -13.03
N PRO A 80 5.15 -18.07 -14.13
CA PRO A 80 5.04 -17.45 -15.45
C PRO A 80 3.84 -16.48 -15.47
N TRP A 81 4.01 -15.29 -16.07
CA TRP A 81 2.98 -14.24 -16.05
C TRP A 81 1.65 -14.70 -16.68
N TYR A 82 1.71 -15.53 -17.73
CA TYR A 82 0.53 -16.09 -18.41
C TYR A 82 -0.16 -17.21 -17.64
N ALA A 83 0.40 -17.64 -16.50
CA ALA A 83 -0.10 -18.73 -15.67
C ALA A 83 0.01 -18.40 -14.18
N PHE A 84 -0.12 -17.11 -13.81
CA PHE A 84 -0.15 -16.70 -12.41
C PHE A 84 -1.44 -17.19 -11.75
N PRO A 85 -1.39 -18.07 -10.74
CA PRO A 85 -2.59 -18.65 -10.15
C PRO A 85 -3.34 -17.61 -9.30
N PRO A 86 -4.68 -17.67 -9.22
CA PRO A 86 -5.42 -16.84 -8.29
C PRO A 86 -5.09 -17.21 -6.83
N PRO A 87 -5.29 -16.29 -5.87
CA PRO A 87 -5.12 -16.60 -4.45
C PRO A 87 -6.10 -17.71 -4.02
N PRO A 88 -5.62 -18.76 -3.33
CA PRO A 88 -6.49 -19.81 -2.79
C PRO A 88 -7.31 -19.34 -1.59
N SER A 89 -8.31 -20.13 -1.19
CA SER A 89 -9.05 -19.96 0.06
C SER A 89 -8.37 -20.66 1.26
N PRO A 90 -8.54 -20.17 2.51
CA PRO A 90 -9.25 -18.95 2.87
C PRO A 90 -8.42 -17.69 2.55
N SER A 91 -9.06 -16.65 2.02
CA SER A 91 -8.41 -15.38 1.68
C SER A 91 -9.22 -14.16 2.10
N ASP A 92 -8.63 -12.98 1.92
CA ASP A 92 -9.30 -11.69 2.10
C ASP A 92 -10.27 -11.32 0.96
N LEU A 93 -10.43 -12.18 -0.04
CA LEU A 93 -11.48 -12.06 -1.04
C LEU A 93 -12.85 -12.45 -0.46
N GLU A 94 -12.90 -13.42 0.45
CA GLU A 94 -14.11 -13.91 1.14
C GLU A 94 -14.20 -13.48 2.62
N HIS A 95 -13.12 -12.96 3.20
CA HIS A 95 -13.08 -12.54 4.60
C HIS A 95 -12.67 -11.08 4.75
N ASP A 96 -13.60 -10.26 5.25
CA ASP A 96 -13.34 -8.84 5.50
C ASP A 96 -12.34 -8.64 6.65
N LEU A 97 -11.19 -8.05 6.30
CA LEU A 97 -10.15 -7.68 7.26
C LEU A 97 -10.26 -6.24 7.76
N THR A 98 -11.22 -5.45 7.26
CA THR A 98 -11.44 -4.05 7.67
C THR A 98 -11.49 -3.88 9.19
N PRO A 99 -12.20 -4.72 9.98
CA PRO A 99 -12.20 -4.60 11.44
C PRO A 99 -10.82 -4.70 12.10
N LEU A 100 -9.85 -5.35 11.45
CA LEU A 100 -8.48 -5.46 11.97
C LEU A 100 -7.65 -4.18 11.76
N ARG A 101 -8.10 -3.30 10.87
CA ARG A 101 -7.37 -2.12 10.38
C ARG A 101 -7.94 -0.79 10.88
N LEU A 102 -9.11 -0.82 11.52
CA LEU A 102 -9.78 0.39 12.04
C LEU A 102 -8.93 1.19 13.03
N VAL A 103 -8.09 0.50 13.82
CA VAL A 103 -7.20 1.14 14.80
C VAL A 103 -5.77 1.11 14.28
N LEU A 104 -5.18 2.26 13.97
CA LEU A 104 -3.79 2.30 13.51
C LEU A 104 -2.82 1.75 14.56
N SER A 105 -1.81 0.98 14.11
CA SER A 105 -0.66 0.62 14.95
C SER A 105 0.12 1.88 15.33
N ARG A 106 1.04 1.78 16.29
CA ARG A 106 1.87 2.93 16.66
C ARG A 106 2.75 3.37 15.49
N GLU A 107 3.33 2.40 14.80
CA GLU A 107 4.14 2.60 13.60
C GLU A 107 3.33 3.30 12.50
N ALA A 108 2.09 2.86 12.27
CA ALA A 108 1.19 3.51 11.30
C ALA A 108 0.77 4.92 11.73
N GLN A 109 0.57 5.19 13.03
CA GLN A 109 0.28 6.53 13.55
C GLN A 109 1.46 7.48 13.34
N GLU A 110 2.69 7.01 13.59
CA GLU A 110 3.91 7.76 13.38
C GLU A 110 4.12 8.07 11.89
N ALA A 111 3.94 7.07 11.01
CA ALA A 111 3.98 7.24 9.56
C ALA A 111 2.92 8.22 9.04
N PHE A 112 1.67 8.10 9.51
CA PHE A 112 0.57 9.00 9.14
C PHE A 112 0.82 10.44 9.60
N SER A 113 1.34 10.63 10.81
CA SER A 113 1.70 11.94 11.33
C SER A 113 2.86 12.57 10.56
N HIS A 114 3.83 11.76 10.11
CA HIS A 114 4.91 12.21 9.23
C HIS A 114 4.37 12.63 7.86
N LEU A 115 3.58 11.77 7.20
CA LEU A 115 2.92 12.06 5.94
C LEU A 115 2.12 13.37 6.00
N GLY A 116 1.30 13.55 7.04
CA GLY A 116 0.49 14.74 7.22
C GLY A 116 1.32 16.02 7.36
N ARG A 117 2.46 15.96 8.07
CA ARG A 117 3.38 17.08 8.20
C ARG A 117 4.04 17.45 6.88
N GLU A 118 4.60 16.47 6.17
CA GLU A 118 5.27 16.71 4.88
C GLU A 118 4.30 17.24 3.83
N ALA A 119 3.08 16.70 3.79
CA ALA A 119 2.01 17.20 2.92
C ALA A 119 1.62 18.65 3.27
N ALA A 120 1.45 18.97 4.56
CA ALA A 120 1.13 20.33 5.00
C ALA A 120 2.25 21.34 4.65
N MET A 121 3.52 20.94 4.76
CA MET A 121 4.66 21.76 4.35
C MET A 121 4.63 22.03 2.83
N ALA A 122 4.44 20.99 2.02
CA ALA A 122 4.34 21.12 0.56
C ALA A 122 3.21 22.07 0.15
N VAL A 123 2.01 21.87 0.71
CA VAL A 123 0.86 22.76 0.47
C VAL A 123 1.20 24.20 0.88
N GLY A 124 1.76 24.40 2.08
CA GLY A 124 2.09 25.73 2.57
C GLY A 124 3.11 26.46 1.70
N GLU A 125 4.14 25.78 1.22
CA GLU A 125 5.14 26.34 0.31
C GLU A 125 4.57 26.73 -1.05
N VAL A 126 3.74 25.85 -1.62
CA VAL A 126 3.14 26.07 -2.94
C VAL A 126 2.13 27.22 -2.88
N VAL A 127 1.25 27.24 -1.87
CA VAL A 127 0.28 28.34 -1.69
C VAL A 127 0.97 29.68 -1.46
N ARG A 128 2.08 29.72 -0.71
CA ARG A 128 2.85 30.97 -0.50
C ARG A 128 3.58 31.47 -1.75
N SER A 129 3.87 30.60 -2.70
CA SER A 129 4.54 30.96 -3.96
C SER A 129 3.58 31.22 -5.12
N ALA A 130 2.30 30.87 -4.95
CA ALA A 130 1.25 31.08 -5.92
C ALA A 130 1.10 32.56 -6.31
N ARG A 131 0.75 32.80 -7.57
CA ARG A 131 0.54 34.15 -8.13
C ARG A 131 -0.86 34.25 -8.73
N PRO A 132 -1.45 35.46 -8.82
CA PRO A 132 -2.79 35.66 -9.40
C PRO A 132 -2.93 35.13 -10.83
N GLU A 133 -1.84 35.02 -11.58
CA GLU A 133 -1.85 34.53 -12.97
C GLU A 133 -1.82 32.99 -13.05
N TRP A 134 -1.61 32.29 -11.94
CA TRP A 134 -1.60 30.83 -11.93
C TRP A 134 -3.02 30.30 -12.09
N THR A 135 -3.23 29.46 -13.09
CA THR A 135 -4.44 28.66 -13.20
C THR A 135 -4.46 27.57 -12.12
N GLU A 136 -5.63 27.00 -11.85
CA GLU A 136 -5.77 25.83 -10.98
C GLU A 136 -4.85 24.68 -11.42
N TYR A 137 -4.67 24.48 -12.73
CA TYR A 137 -3.76 23.47 -13.28
C TYR A 137 -2.29 23.77 -12.96
N ALA A 138 -1.87 25.04 -13.04
CA ALA A 138 -0.50 25.43 -12.69
C ALA A 138 -0.24 25.20 -11.21
N LEU A 139 -1.21 25.57 -10.36
CA LEU A 139 -1.12 25.37 -8.92
C LEU A 139 -1.14 23.88 -8.54
N ALA A 140 -1.98 23.06 -9.19
CA ALA A 140 -1.99 21.61 -9.03
C ALA A 140 -0.67 20.97 -9.48
N GLY A 141 -0.09 21.44 -10.59
CA GLY A 141 1.21 20.99 -11.08
C GLY A 141 2.34 21.27 -10.09
N ALA A 142 2.38 22.50 -9.56
CA ALA A 142 3.36 22.87 -8.53
C ALA A 142 3.19 22.05 -7.24
N LEU A 143 1.94 21.77 -6.84
CA LEU A 143 1.66 20.91 -5.68
C LEU A 143 2.09 19.46 -5.93
N ALA A 144 1.81 18.91 -7.11
CA ALA A 144 2.25 17.57 -7.49
C ALA A 144 3.78 17.46 -7.44
N GLU A 145 4.50 18.41 -8.03
CA GLU A 145 5.96 18.48 -7.99
C GLU A 145 6.48 18.51 -6.56
N ALA A 146 5.92 19.38 -5.71
CA ALA A 146 6.33 19.52 -4.31
C ALA A 146 6.09 18.24 -3.49
N LEU A 147 5.00 17.51 -3.74
CA LEU A 147 4.70 16.25 -3.07
C LEU A 147 5.63 15.12 -3.55
N TRP A 148 5.82 14.97 -4.86
CA TRP A 148 6.75 13.99 -5.43
C TRP A 148 8.19 14.22 -4.97
N GLY A 149 8.63 15.47 -4.90
CA GLY A 149 9.95 15.84 -4.38
C GLY A 149 10.18 15.44 -2.91
N ARG A 150 9.10 15.16 -2.17
CA ARG A 150 9.12 14.65 -0.79
C ARG A 150 8.87 13.14 -0.69
N GLY A 151 8.84 12.43 -1.82
CA GLY A 151 8.50 11.01 -1.86
C GLY A 151 7.03 10.73 -1.54
N LEU A 152 6.15 11.73 -1.66
CA LEU A 152 4.72 11.57 -1.44
C LEU A 152 4.00 11.44 -2.78
N ARG A 153 3.35 10.30 -3.00
CA ARG A 153 2.53 10.09 -4.19
C ARG A 153 1.15 10.76 -4.03
N PRO A 154 0.83 11.81 -4.80
CA PRO A 154 -0.50 12.40 -4.76
C PRO A 154 -1.52 11.46 -5.44
N LEU A 155 -2.54 11.05 -4.69
CA LEU A 155 -3.66 10.27 -5.25
C LEU A 155 -4.77 11.18 -5.81
N LEU A 156 -4.99 12.32 -5.16
CA LEU A 156 -5.99 13.31 -5.53
C LEU A 156 -5.47 14.68 -5.14
N LEU A 157 -5.51 15.63 -6.09
CA LEU A 157 -5.24 17.03 -5.83
C LEU A 157 -6.51 17.82 -6.11
N LEU A 158 -7.04 18.45 -5.06
CA LEU A 158 -8.17 19.36 -5.16
C LEU A 158 -7.63 20.78 -5.06
N VAL A 159 -7.69 21.49 -6.17
CA VAL A 159 -7.22 22.87 -6.28
C VAL A 159 -8.37 23.70 -6.84
N ALA A 160 -8.59 24.85 -6.22
CA ALA A 160 -9.61 25.81 -6.65
C ALA A 160 -9.01 27.23 -6.63
N GLY A 161 -9.37 28.03 -7.63
CA GLY A 161 -9.02 29.45 -7.74
C GLY A 161 -10.22 30.26 -8.25
N GLU A 162 -10.18 31.58 -8.05
CA GLU A 162 -11.16 32.53 -8.61
C GLU A 162 -10.61 33.23 -9.86
#